data_AF-A0A1I1MX53-F1
#
_entry.id   AF-A0A1I1MX53-F1
#
_cell.length_a   1.000
_cell.length_b   1.000
_cell.length_c   1.000
_cell.angle_alpha   90.00
_cell.angle_beta   90.00
_cell.angle_gamma   90.00
#
_symmetry.space_group_name_H-M   'P 1'
#
loop_
_entity.id
_entity.type
_entity.pdbx_description
1 polymer ?
#
loop_
_entity_poly.entity_id
_entity_poly.type
_entity_poly.pdbx_seq_one_letter_code
_entity_poly.pdbx_strand_id
1 'polypeptide(L)' 'MDFTYQQEGFLGQPGSTLERISQYKACLEEFLALGYDDSYLQEIRLEMSILLKRRSSE' A
#
# COMPACT_ATOMS: atom_id res chain seq x y z
N MET A 1 -1.56 -32.02 -8.99
CA MET A 1 -1.54 -30.61 -9.43
C MET A 1 -1.76 -29.79 -8.17
N ASP A 2 -0.67 -29.27 -7.62
CA ASP A 2 -0.67 -28.47 -6.40
C ASP A 2 -0.95 -27.03 -6.79
N PHE A 3 -2.09 -26.48 -6.35
CA PHE A 3 -2.44 -25.07 -6.57
C PHE A 3 -1.77 -24.24 -5.48
N THR A 4 -0.46 -24.03 -5.60
CA THR A 4 0.27 -23.07 -4.79
C THR A 4 0.02 -21.66 -5.36
N TYR A 5 -1.18 -21.14 -5.14
CA TYR A 5 -1.41 -19.70 -5.26
C TYR A 5 -0.69 -19.06 -4.06
N GLN A 6 0.51 -18.50 -4.31
CA GLN A 6 1.07 -17.45 -3.47
C GLN A 6 0.12 -16.24 -3.54
N GLN A 7 -0.97 -16.33 -2.78
CA GLN A 7 -1.87 -15.24 -2.48
C GLN A 7 -1.45 -14.63 -1.13
N GLU A 8 -0.15 -14.41 -0.96
CA GLU A 8 0.38 -13.67 0.19
C GLU A 8 0.22 -12.17 -0.10
N GLY A 9 -0.90 -11.62 0.39
CA GLY A 9 -0.90 -10.23 0.84
C GLY A 9 -1.42 -9.16 -0.13
N PHE A 10 -2.31 -9.46 -1.08
CA PHE A 10 -2.90 -8.38 -1.87
C PHE A 10 -3.92 -7.54 -1.05
N LEU A 11 -4.78 -8.14 -0.21
CA LEU A 11 -5.81 -7.39 0.57
C LEU A 11 -6.30 -8.15 1.83
N GLY A 12 -5.45 -8.87 2.58
CA GLY A 12 -5.93 -9.91 3.51
C GLY A 12 -5.53 -9.85 4.99
N GLN A 13 -4.43 -9.20 5.37
CA GLN A 13 -3.98 -9.14 6.76
C GLN A 13 -3.40 -7.77 7.08
N PRO A 14 -3.67 -7.19 8.27
CA PRO A 14 -2.96 -6.00 8.72
C PRO A 14 -1.53 -6.41 9.08
N GLY A 15 -0.66 -6.46 8.07
CA GLY A 15 0.79 -6.49 8.27
C GLY A 15 1.26 -5.28 9.08
N SER A 16 2.50 -5.32 9.54
CA SER A 16 3.09 -4.22 10.33
C SER A 16 2.94 -2.88 9.60
N THR A 17 2.94 -1.75 10.32
CA THR A 17 2.83 -0.40 9.72
C THR A 17 3.77 -0.19 8.53
N LEU A 18 4.96 -0.78 8.57
CA LEU A 18 5.94 -0.82 7.48
C LEU A 18 5.45 -1.55 6.22
N GLU A 19 4.80 -2.70 6.37
CA GLU A 19 4.25 -3.48 5.25
C GLU A 19 3.12 -2.72 4.57
N ARG A 20 2.20 -2.11 5.35
CA ARG A 20 1.14 -1.26 4.80
C ARG A 20 1.70 -0.06 4.01
N ILE A 21 2.73 0.61 4.55
CA ILE A 21 3.39 1.72 3.83
C ILE A 21 4.02 1.21 2.53
N SER A 22 4.67 0.04 2.56
CA SER A 22 5.27 -0.57 1.37
C SER A 22 4.22 -0.90 0.30
N GLN A 23 3.09 -1.49 0.71
CA GLN A 23 1.97 -1.81 -0.18
C GLN A 23 1.34 -0.55 -0.79
N TYR A 24 1.10 0.49 0.02
CA TYR A 24 0.57 1.77 -0.48
C TYR A 24 1.52 2.42 -1.47
N LYS A 25 2.82 2.38 -1.20
CA LYS A 25 3.82 2.92 -2.12
C LYS A 25 3.80 2.16 -3.45
N ALA A 26 3.85 0.82 -3.43
CA ALA A 26 3.82 0.00 -4.64
C ALA A 26 2.54 0.26 -5.47
N CYS A 27 1.38 0.27 -4.81
CA CYS A 27 0.09 0.59 -5.41
C CYS A 27 0.13 1.95 -6.13
N LEU A 28 0.54 3.01 -5.43
CA LEU A 28 0.62 4.36 -6.00
C LEU A 28 1.61 4.46 -7.17
N GLU A 29 2.73 3.73 -7.13
CA GLU A 29 3.70 3.70 -8.22
C GLU A 29 3.14 3.03 -9.48
N GLU A 30 2.41 1.92 -9.35
CA GLU A 30 1.77 1.25 -10.49
C GLU A 30 0.69 2.12 -11.14
N PHE A 31 -0.19 2.72 -10.33
CA PHE A 31 -1.23 3.61 -10.85
C PHE A 31 -0.65 4.88 -11.49
N LEU A 32 0.43 5.43 -10.92
CA LEU A 32 1.13 6.57 -11.50
C LEU A 32 1.78 6.20 -12.85
N ALA A 33 2.40 5.02 -12.96
CA ALA A 33 3.01 4.54 -14.21
C ALA A 33 1.96 4.34 -15.32
N LEU A 34 0.73 3.97 -14.94
CA LEU A 34 -0.41 3.86 -15.84
C LEU A 34 -1.06 5.22 -16.18
N GLY A 35 -0.60 6.32 -15.56
CA GLY A 35 -1.13 7.67 -15.79
C GLY A 35 -2.51 7.90 -15.14
N TYR A 36 -2.90 7.07 -14.17
CA TYR A 36 -4.12 7.31 -13.40
C TYR A 36 -3.86 8.42 -12.37
N ASP A 37 -4.58 9.53 -12.53
CA ASP A 37 -4.71 10.56 -11.52
C ASP A 37 -6.14 10.52 -10.99
N ASP A 38 -6.31 9.79 -9.88
CA ASP A 38 -7.61 9.60 -9.23
C ASP A 38 -7.58 10.19 -7.82
N SER A 39 -8.72 10.75 -7.40
CA SER A 39 -8.87 11.34 -6.05
C SER A 39 -8.63 10.30 -4.96
N TYR A 40 -8.99 9.04 -5.22
CA TYR A 40 -8.77 7.92 -4.30
C TYR A 40 -7.27 7.63 -4.09
N LEU A 41 -6.43 7.82 -5.12
CA LEU A 41 -4.98 7.69 -4.97
C LEU A 41 -4.41 8.81 -4.08
N GLN A 42 -5.03 9.99 -4.07
CA GLN A 42 -4.65 11.05 -3.13
C GLN A 42 -5.02 10.70 -1.69
N GLU A 43 -6.15 10.03 -1.45
CA GLU A 43 -6.53 9.53 -0.13
C GLU A 43 -5.53 8.48 0.39
N ILE A 44 -5.09 7.56 -0.47
CA ILE A 44 -4.07 6.56 -0.12
C ILE A 44 -2.73 7.25 0.20
N ARG A 45 -2.32 8.27 -0.56
CA ARG A 45 -1.13 9.08 -0.27
C ARG A 45 -1.22 9.79 1.08
N LEU A 46 -2.40 10.32 1.41
CA LEU A 46 -2.64 10.99 2.68
C LEU A 46 -2.54 9.99 3.84
N GLU A 47 -3.18 8.84 3.74
CA GLU A 47 -3.11 7.80 4.77
C GLU A 47 -1.67 7.30 4.97
N MET A 48 -0.93 7.05 3.88
CA MET A 48 0.49 6.68 3.94
C MET A 48 1.32 7.73 4.68
N SER A 49 1.07 9.03 4.43
CA SER A 49 1.77 10.13 5.08
C SER A 49 1.47 10.20 6.58
N ILE A 50 0.23 9.92 6.99
CA ILE A 50 -0.15 9.85 8.40
C ILE A 50 0.56 8.68 9.10
N LEU A 51 0.61 7.51 8.48
CA LEU A 51 1.31 6.33 9.00
C LEU A 51 2.81 6.59 9.17
N LEU A 52 3.46 7.23 8.19
CA LEU A 52 4.86 7.64 8.26
C LEU A 52 5.12 8.63 9.41
N LYS A 53 4.23 9.61 9.60
CA LYS A 53 4.35 10.62 10.67
C LYS A 53 4.22 10.01 12.06
N ARG A 54 3.29 9.06 12.24
CA ARG A 54 3.12 8.34 13.51
C ARG A 54 4.37 7.54 13.88
N ARG A 55 4.94 6.81 12.91
CA ARG A 55 6.19 6.06 13.10
C ARG A 55 7.38 6.96 13.45
N SER A 56 7.42 8.17 12.91
CA SER A 56 8.49 9.14 13.17
C SER A 56 8.44 9.74 14.58
N SER A 57 7.34 9.52 15.30
CA SER A 57 7.12 10.03 16.66
C SER A 57 7.20 8.93 17.73
N GLU A 58 7.56 7.70 17.35
CA GLU A 58 7.89 6.58 18.25
C GLU A 58 9.35 6.60 18.69
#